data_AF-H0QQ55-F1
#
_entry.id   AF-H0QQ55-F1
#
_cell.length_a   1.000
_cell.length_b   1.000
_cell.length_c   1.000
_cell.angle_alpha   90.00
_cell.angle_beta   90.00
_cell.angle_gamma   90.00
#
_symmetry.space_group_name_H-M   'P 1'
#
loop_
_entity.id
_entity.type
_entity.pdbx_description
1 polymer ?
#
loop_
_entity_poly.entity_id
_entity_poly.type
_entity_poly.pdbx_seq_one_letter_code
_entity_poly.pdbx_strand_id
1 'polypeptide(L)'
;MLEDASLVSDLAGHEFLTEAAACFVPSVDQTLPVSCGGTVFSYVGDFRDPDADIQVGEDFYAQQQSYALSEFVPVGGPTILRACSDVDLAAFYRDADAARSAGKFPAALLHPQSLLGDIPSLGFLPGTAEVTHVYVAGSGEVFTSPSGIPLGVLDDTHLSWSRRWVSGLDEVGLRPEVAGRPWISHYMLAADALRHAAVRGLQGMRVSGFGGHLVPALDGIEDRVPGSSSVLLFNSSVAHLHDGATSRTYRLGSDAAKFVDVMLVVGSDAPEAARILGCPETLAEASIRQIQNSFSAKGIRFGSVQGAAH
;
A
#
# COMPACT_ATOMS: atom_id res chain seq x y z
N MET A 1 16.44 2.98 -6.24
CA MET A 1 16.99 1.84 -7.01
C MET A 1 17.55 2.37 -8.32
N LEU A 2 18.72 1.89 -8.75
CA LEU A 2 19.42 2.34 -9.95
C LEU A 2 19.54 1.21 -10.97
N GLU A 3 19.37 1.49 -12.26
CA GLU A 3 19.73 0.58 -13.37
C GLU A 3 21.21 0.62 -13.74
N ASP A 4 21.93 1.69 -13.37
CA ASP A 4 23.35 1.85 -13.64
C ASP A 4 24.09 2.26 -12.36
N ALA A 5 25.13 1.50 -12.00
CA ALA A 5 25.97 1.77 -10.84
C ALA A 5 26.80 3.06 -11.00
N SER A 6 27.01 3.55 -12.23
CA SER A 6 27.70 4.82 -12.47
C SER A 6 26.95 6.03 -11.90
N LEU A 7 25.62 5.94 -11.77
CA LEU A 7 24.76 7.01 -11.26
C LEU A 7 24.80 7.16 -9.72
N VAL A 8 25.53 6.29 -9.01
CA VAL A 8 25.66 6.37 -7.55
C VAL A 8 26.30 7.69 -7.12
N SER A 9 27.29 8.17 -7.88
CA SER A 9 27.93 9.46 -7.60
C SER A 9 26.97 10.63 -7.75
N ASP A 10 26.03 10.54 -8.69
CA ASP A 10 25.09 11.61 -9.00
C ASP A 10 23.99 11.71 -7.94
N LEU A 11 23.75 10.61 -7.20
CA LEU A 11 22.90 10.61 -6.01
C LEU A 11 23.60 11.10 -4.74
N ALA A 12 24.93 11.28 -4.74
CA ALA A 12 25.64 11.71 -3.55
C ALA A 12 25.20 13.13 -3.15
N GLY A 13 24.51 13.26 -2.02
CA GLY A 13 23.93 14.53 -1.57
C GLY A 13 22.56 14.87 -2.19
N HIS A 14 21.98 13.97 -2.99
CA HIS A 14 20.61 14.10 -3.47
C HIS A 14 19.61 13.78 -2.35
N GLU A 15 18.42 14.40 -2.36
CA GLU A 15 17.40 14.20 -1.31
C GLU A 15 16.87 12.76 -1.21
N PHE A 16 17.08 11.96 -2.25
CA PHE A 16 16.71 10.54 -2.28
C PHE A 16 17.64 9.66 -1.43
N LEU A 17 18.85 10.13 -1.12
CA LEU A 17 19.89 9.33 -0.49
C LEU A 17 20.25 9.88 0.89
N THR A 18 19.35 9.68 1.84
CA THR A 18 19.53 9.99 3.26
C THR A 18 20.31 8.90 3.99
N GLU A 19 20.72 9.13 5.24
CA GLU A 19 21.40 8.11 6.05
C GLU A 19 20.58 6.85 6.30
N ALA A 20 19.25 6.96 6.26
CA ALA A 20 18.33 5.84 6.42
C ALA A 20 17.96 5.16 5.09
N ALA A 21 18.39 5.70 3.95
CA ALA A 21 18.01 5.19 2.64
C ALA A 21 18.74 3.88 2.31
N ALA A 22 18.03 2.97 1.63
CA ALA A 22 18.61 1.80 0.99
C ALA A 22 18.75 2.07 -0.52
N CYS A 23 19.96 1.95 -1.05
CA CYS A 23 20.25 2.11 -2.47
C CYS A 23 20.59 0.75 -3.09
N PHE A 24 19.75 0.29 -4.00
CA PHE A 24 19.98 -0.93 -4.78
C PHE A 24 20.65 -0.57 -6.10
N VAL A 25 21.81 -1.18 -6.36
CA VAL A 25 22.66 -0.90 -7.54
C VAL A 25 23.03 -2.21 -8.25
N PRO A 26 23.17 -2.24 -9.58
CA PRO A 26 23.56 -3.45 -10.27
C PRO A 26 24.95 -3.90 -9.81
N SER A 27 25.14 -5.22 -9.70
CA SER A 27 26.42 -5.81 -9.39
C SER A 27 27.37 -5.58 -10.56
N VAL A 28 28.44 -4.84 -10.30
CA VAL A 28 29.52 -4.58 -11.24
C VAL A 28 30.82 -5.17 -10.67
N ASP A 29 31.73 -5.63 -11.55
CA ASP A 29 33.04 -6.17 -11.15
C ASP A 29 33.96 -5.14 -10.47
N GLN A 30 33.53 -3.87 -10.40
CA GLN A 30 34.28 -2.76 -9.82
C GLN A 30 33.80 -2.48 -8.39
N THR A 31 34.73 -2.14 -7.50
CA THR A 31 34.38 -1.61 -6.17
C THR A 31 33.51 -0.38 -6.32
N LEU A 32 32.29 -0.44 -5.77
CA LEU A 32 31.34 0.67 -5.77
C LEU A 32 32.02 1.93 -5.19
N PRO A 33 32.08 3.02 -5.96
CA PRO A 33 32.71 4.23 -5.50
C PRO A 33 31.80 4.93 -4.49
N VAL A 34 32.42 5.47 -3.43
CA VAL A 34 31.86 6.46 -2.49
C VAL A 34 31.04 5.89 -1.32
N SER A 35 31.33 6.43 -0.12
CA SER A 35 30.43 6.38 1.03
C SER A 35 29.19 7.23 0.71
N CYS A 36 28.19 6.63 0.10
CA CYS A 36 26.89 7.26 -0.03
C CYS A 36 26.25 7.32 1.36
N GLY A 37 25.48 8.36 1.68
CA GLY A 37 24.93 8.55 3.02
C GLY A 37 24.17 7.34 3.56
N GLY A 38 23.54 6.55 2.68
CA GLY A 38 22.74 5.37 3.02
C GLY A 38 23.44 4.01 2.87
N THR A 39 22.67 2.93 3.05
CA THR A 39 23.14 1.55 2.87
C THR A 39 23.01 1.12 1.41
N VAL A 40 24.10 0.62 0.81
CA VAL A 40 24.11 0.18 -0.59
C VAL A 40 24.06 -1.34 -0.68
N PHE A 41 23.19 -1.86 -1.54
CA PHE A 41 23.04 -3.28 -1.84
C PHE A 41 23.27 -3.51 -3.33
N SER A 42 24.15 -4.45 -3.67
CA SER A 42 24.29 -4.91 -5.05
C SER A 42 23.17 -5.87 -5.42
N TYR A 43 22.74 -5.86 -6.69
CA TYR A 43 21.79 -6.82 -7.21
C TYR A 43 22.16 -7.35 -8.60
N VAL A 44 21.65 -8.52 -8.96
CA VAL A 44 21.73 -9.11 -10.30
C VAL A 44 20.30 -9.33 -10.79
N GLY A 45 20.04 -9.07 -12.08
CA GLY A 45 18.72 -9.17 -12.70
C GLY A 45 18.25 -7.86 -13.31
N ASP A 46 17.03 -7.86 -13.85
CA ASP A 46 16.40 -6.68 -14.45
C ASP A 46 15.05 -6.40 -13.78
N PHE A 47 14.95 -5.28 -13.08
CA PHE A 47 13.71 -4.87 -12.42
C PHE A 47 12.64 -4.35 -13.37
N ARG A 48 12.90 -4.18 -14.67
CA ARG A 48 11.87 -3.85 -15.66
C ARG A 48 11.25 -5.07 -16.31
N ASP A 49 12.00 -6.16 -16.40
CA ASP A 49 11.51 -7.41 -16.96
C ASP A 49 10.62 -8.11 -15.91
N PRO A 50 9.30 -8.22 -16.16
CA PRO A 50 8.37 -8.79 -15.20
C PRO A 50 8.54 -10.30 -14.99
N ASP A 51 9.34 -10.98 -15.82
CA ASP A 51 9.63 -12.41 -15.71
C ASP A 51 11.09 -12.67 -15.28
N ALA A 52 11.84 -11.61 -14.95
CA ALA A 52 13.22 -11.73 -14.51
C ALA A 52 13.34 -12.04 -13.02
N ASP A 53 14.39 -12.80 -12.72
CA ASP A 53 14.83 -13.04 -11.36
C ASP A 53 15.72 -11.91 -10.85
N ILE A 54 15.49 -11.52 -9.60
CA ILE A 54 16.29 -10.53 -8.89
C ILE A 54 17.02 -11.23 -7.76
N GLN A 55 18.34 -11.09 -7.75
CA GLN A 55 19.18 -11.49 -6.62
C GLN A 55 19.74 -10.23 -5.96
N VAL A 56 19.62 -10.10 -4.64
CA VAL A 56 20.22 -9.00 -3.87
C VAL A 56 21.25 -9.59 -2.91
N GLY A 57 22.51 -9.17 -3.04
CA GLY A 57 23.63 -9.79 -2.33
C GLY A 57 23.76 -11.29 -2.65
N GLU A 58 24.13 -12.09 -1.66
CA GLU A 58 24.34 -13.54 -1.83
C GLU A 58 23.12 -14.38 -1.39
N ASP A 59 22.27 -13.86 -0.50
CA ASP A 59 21.28 -14.66 0.24
C ASP A 59 19.82 -14.34 -0.09
N PHE A 60 19.54 -13.23 -0.79
CA PHE A 60 18.17 -12.84 -1.11
C PHE A 60 17.90 -12.99 -2.60
N TYR A 61 16.83 -13.72 -2.91
CA TYR A 61 16.37 -13.94 -4.27
C TYR A 61 14.86 -13.73 -4.31
N ALA A 62 14.39 -13.02 -5.31
CA ALA A 62 12.99 -12.79 -5.59
C ALA A 62 12.70 -12.95 -7.08
N GLN A 63 11.63 -13.66 -7.41
CA GLN A 63 11.15 -13.81 -8.77
C GLN A 63 10.21 -12.65 -9.07
N GLN A 64 10.29 -12.07 -10.26
CA GLN A 64 9.19 -11.26 -10.76
C GLN A 64 8.22 -12.16 -11.51
N GLN A 65 6.93 -11.86 -11.38
CA GLN A 65 5.90 -12.61 -12.08
C GLN A 65 4.79 -11.66 -12.54
N SER A 66 4.35 -11.84 -13.79
CA SER A 66 3.11 -11.23 -14.29
C SER A 66 1.93 -11.50 -13.35
N TYR A 67 1.20 -10.43 -13.01
CA TYR A 67 0.02 -10.51 -12.15
C TYR A 67 -1.04 -11.43 -12.76
N ALA A 68 -1.30 -11.33 -14.07
CA ALA A 68 -2.28 -12.17 -14.75
C ALA A 68 -1.90 -13.66 -14.73
N LEU A 69 -0.61 -13.99 -14.81
CA LEU A 69 -0.15 -15.39 -14.75
C LEU A 69 -0.26 -15.99 -13.35
N SER A 70 -0.41 -15.17 -12.30
CA SER A 70 -0.47 -15.64 -10.90
C SER A 70 -1.70 -16.47 -10.54
N GLU A 71 -2.74 -16.45 -11.38
CA GLU A 71 -3.88 -17.36 -11.26
C GLU A 71 -3.51 -18.81 -11.61
N PHE A 72 -2.50 -19.00 -12.47
CA PHE A 72 -2.12 -20.31 -13.01
C PHE A 72 -0.78 -20.81 -12.47
N VAL A 73 0.11 -19.89 -12.08
CA VAL A 73 1.45 -20.20 -11.59
C VAL A 73 1.51 -19.93 -10.08
N PRO A 74 1.69 -20.97 -9.25
CA PRO A 74 1.76 -20.81 -7.80
C PRO A 74 3.04 -20.08 -7.39
N VAL A 75 2.96 -19.32 -6.30
CA VAL A 75 4.09 -18.63 -5.68
C VAL A 75 4.99 -19.67 -5.00
N GLY A 76 6.14 -19.97 -5.62
CA GLY A 76 7.09 -20.99 -5.14
C GLY A 76 8.15 -20.47 -4.17
N GLY A 77 8.27 -19.15 -4.01
CA GLY A 77 9.27 -18.48 -3.18
C GLY A 77 8.95 -17.00 -3.03
N PRO A 78 9.92 -16.16 -2.61
CA PRO A 78 9.75 -14.70 -2.67
C PRO A 78 9.43 -14.27 -4.10
N THR A 79 8.27 -13.63 -4.29
CA THR A 79 7.77 -13.25 -5.61
C THR A 79 7.22 -11.83 -5.58
N ILE A 80 7.57 -11.03 -6.58
CA ILE A 80 7.01 -9.70 -6.82
C ILE A 80 6.00 -9.84 -7.96
N LEU A 81 4.72 -9.77 -7.65
CA LEU A 81 3.64 -9.73 -8.62
C LEU A 81 3.60 -8.34 -9.25
N ARG A 82 3.65 -8.25 -10.58
CA ARG A 82 3.69 -6.97 -11.29
C ARG A 82 2.59 -6.88 -12.32
N ALA A 83 1.90 -5.74 -12.34
CA ALA A 83 0.88 -5.43 -13.34
C ALA A 83 1.37 -4.38 -14.33
N CYS A 84 2.19 -4.84 -15.29
CA CYS A 84 2.93 -3.98 -16.22
C CYS A 84 2.41 -4.03 -17.67
N SER A 85 1.48 -4.93 -17.99
CA SER A 85 0.79 -4.97 -19.29
C SER A 85 -0.70 -4.64 -19.14
N ASP A 86 -1.37 -4.33 -20.26
CA ASP A 86 -2.84 -4.11 -20.28
C ASP A 86 -3.61 -5.33 -19.76
N VAL A 87 -3.11 -6.54 -20.03
CA VAL A 87 -3.70 -7.80 -19.56
C VAL A 87 -3.57 -7.91 -18.04
N ASP A 88 -2.40 -7.57 -17.49
CA ASP A 88 -2.19 -7.59 -16.05
C ASP A 88 -3.01 -6.53 -15.32
N LEU A 89 -3.08 -5.31 -15.87
CA LEU A 89 -3.87 -4.23 -15.30
C LEU A 89 -5.36 -4.59 -15.29
N ALA A 90 -5.88 -5.16 -16.38
CA ALA A 90 -7.25 -5.64 -16.43
C ALA A 90 -7.51 -6.76 -15.40
N ALA A 91 -6.57 -7.69 -15.23
CA ALA A 91 -6.67 -8.74 -14.20
C ALA A 91 -6.67 -8.15 -12.78
N PHE A 92 -5.76 -7.22 -12.48
CA PHE A 92 -5.67 -6.53 -11.21
C PHE A 92 -6.98 -5.81 -10.85
N TYR A 93 -7.53 -5.00 -11.75
CA TYR A 93 -8.77 -4.26 -11.47
C TYR A 93 -9.99 -5.18 -11.36
N ARG A 94 -10.06 -6.25 -12.15
CA ARG A 94 -11.12 -7.27 -12.01
C ARG A 94 -11.08 -7.95 -10.64
N ASP A 95 -9.89 -8.30 -10.17
CA ASP A 95 -9.71 -8.97 -8.88
C ASP A 95 -9.98 -8.01 -7.73
N ALA A 96 -9.59 -6.74 -7.88
CA ALA A 96 -9.97 -5.67 -6.99
C ALA A 96 -11.50 -5.54 -6.89
N ASP A 97 -12.22 -5.55 -8.02
CA ASP A 97 -13.68 -5.46 -8.07
C ASP A 97 -14.35 -6.68 -7.42
N ALA A 98 -13.77 -7.88 -7.63
CA ALA A 98 -14.21 -9.11 -6.97
C ALA A 98 -13.97 -9.07 -5.45
N ALA A 99 -12.87 -8.48 -5.01
CA ALA A 99 -12.61 -8.26 -3.59
C ALA A 99 -13.64 -7.28 -3.01
N ARG A 100 -13.90 -6.14 -3.67
CA ARG A 100 -14.87 -5.16 -3.18
C ARG A 100 -16.27 -5.75 -3.06
N SER A 101 -16.74 -6.43 -4.12
CA SER A 101 -18.10 -6.98 -4.19
C SER A 101 -18.31 -8.25 -3.37
N ALA A 102 -17.34 -9.15 -3.34
CA ALA A 102 -17.50 -10.50 -2.79
C ALA A 102 -16.48 -10.89 -1.71
N GLY A 103 -15.54 -9.99 -1.37
CA GLY A 103 -14.48 -10.29 -0.39
C GLY A 103 -13.48 -11.32 -0.88
N LYS A 104 -13.39 -11.54 -2.19
CA LYS A 104 -12.52 -12.53 -2.81
C LYS A 104 -11.21 -11.89 -3.26
N PHE A 105 -10.12 -12.24 -2.59
CA PHE A 105 -8.78 -11.82 -2.95
C PHE A 105 -8.04 -12.96 -3.66
N PRO A 106 -7.17 -12.67 -4.66
CA PRO A 106 -6.37 -13.70 -5.32
C PRO A 106 -5.43 -14.40 -4.34
N ALA A 107 -5.38 -15.73 -4.40
CA ALA A 107 -4.53 -16.53 -3.51
C ALA A 107 -3.04 -16.17 -3.63
N ALA A 108 -2.58 -15.89 -4.86
CA ALA A 108 -1.21 -15.47 -5.10
C ALA A 108 -0.87 -14.14 -4.40
N LEU A 109 -1.79 -13.17 -4.40
CA LEU A 109 -1.61 -11.88 -3.73
C LEU A 109 -1.60 -11.99 -2.20
N LEU A 110 -2.32 -12.99 -1.66
CA LEU A 110 -2.35 -13.27 -0.23
C LEU A 110 -1.18 -14.15 0.24
N HIS A 111 -0.35 -14.64 -0.67
CA HIS A 111 0.73 -15.56 -0.32
C HIS A 111 1.76 -14.84 0.58
N PRO A 112 2.22 -15.44 1.70
CA PRO A 112 3.19 -14.80 2.59
C PRO A 112 4.46 -14.27 1.92
N GLN A 113 4.89 -14.94 0.86
CA GLN A 113 6.10 -14.63 0.10
C GLN A 113 5.85 -13.75 -1.13
N SER A 114 4.60 -13.35 -1.41
CA SER A 114 4.30 -12.43 -2.50
C SER A 114 4.31 -10.98 -2.03
N LEU A 115 4.77 -10.08 -2.88
CA LEU A 115 4.54 -8.63 -2.79
C LEU A 115 3.95 -8.12 -4.09
N LEU A 116 3.18 -7.05 -4.02
CA LEU A 116 2.72 -6.33 -5.22
C LEU A 116 3.73 -5.23 -5.56
N GLY A 117 4.25 -5.25 -6.79
CA GLY A 117 5.12 -4.21 -7.33
C GLY A 117 4.34 -3.03 -7.92
N ASP A 118 5.05 -1.94 -8.19
CA ASP A 118 4.54 -0.75 -8.90
C ASP A 118 3.26 -0.12 -8.31
N ILE A 119 3.06 -0.29 -7.00
CA ILE A 119 1.89 0.15 -6.24
C ILE A 119 1.42 1.59 -6.57
N PRO A 120 2.30 2.61 -6.65
CA PRO A 120 1.90 3.96 -7.08
C PRO A 120 1.16 4.02 -8.42
N SER A 121 1.57 3.20 -9.40
CA SER A 121 0.98 3.19 -10.74
C SER A 121 -0.35 2.48 -10.83
N LEU A 122 -0.68 1.67 -9.82
CA LEU A 122 -1.94 0.94 -9.67
C LEU A 122 -3.02 1.77 -8.96
N GLY A 123 -2.74 3.04 -8.66
CA GLY A 123 -3.68 3.94 -8.00
C GLY A 123 -3.56 3.95 -6.47
N PHE A 124 -2.42 3.50 -5.92
CA PHE A 124 -2.15 3.71 -4.51
C PHE A 124 -1.75 5.16 -4.28
N LEU A 125 -2.57 5.87 -3.53
CA LEU A 125 -2.35 7.26 -3.18
C LEU A 125 -1.86 7.29 -1.72
N PRO A 126 -0.54 7.37 -1.47
CA PRO A 126 -0.04 7.56 -0.12
C PRO A 126 -0.63 8.85 0.45
N GLY A 127 -1.05 8.82 1.72
CA GLY A 127 -1.49 10.01 2.44
C GLY A 127 -0.37 11.01 2.76
N THR A 128 0.80 10.89 2.12
CA THR A 128 1.98 11.74 2.29
C THR A 128 2.50 12.21 0.94
N ALA A 129 2.98 13.45 0.90
CA ALA A 129 3.66 14.05 -0.25
C ALA A 129 5.16 13.70 -0.29
N GLU A 130 5.67 12.99 0.72
CA GLU A 130 7.08 12.59 0.81
C GLU A 130 7.41 11.47 -0.17
N VAL A 131 8.50 11.64 -0.91
CA VAL A 131 9.03 10.61 -1.80
C VAL A 131 9.70 9.53 -0.96
N THR A 132 9.08 8.35 -0.90
CA THR A 132 9.56 7.23 -0.07
C THR A 132 10.46 6.27 -0.83
N HIS A 133 10.33 6.22 -2.15
CA HIS A 133 11.13 5.36 -3.03
C HIS A 133 11.13 5.92 -4.44
N VAL A 134 12.20 5.65 -5.18
CA VAL A 134 12.30 5.95 -6.62
C VAL A 134 13.08 4.88 -7.35
N TYR A 135 12.82 4.80 -8.64
CA TYR A 135 13.59 4.07 -9.61
C TYR A 135 14.31 5.05 -10.54
N VAL A 136 15.59 4.83 -10.80
CA VAL A 136 16.38 5.65 -11.73
C VAL A 136 16.89 4.75 -12.84
N ALA A 137 16.47 5.04 -14.06
CA ALA A 137 16.91 4.32 -15.25
C ALA A 137 18.38 4.63 -15.58
N GLY A 138 19.01 3.83 -16.42
CA GLY A 138 20.41 4.02 -16.84
C GLY A 138 20.62 5.32 -17.61
N SER A 139 19.53 5.88 -18.17
CA SER A 139 19.48 7.22 -18.78
C SER A 139 19.49 8.37 -17.78
N GLY A 140 19.34 8.10 -16.47
CA GLY A 140 19.13 9.11 -15.43
C GLY A 140 17.67 9.54 -15.25
N GLU A 141 16.73 9.00 -16.04
CA GLU A 141 15.30 9.26 -15.86
C GLU A 141 14.80 8.65 -14.54
N VAL A 142 14.03 9.41 -13.78
CA VAL A 142 13.51 9.03 -12.46
C VAL A 142 12.04 8.69 -12.57
N PHE A 143 11.64 7.57 -11.97
CA PHE A 143 10.29 7.03 -11.96
C PHE A 143 9.85 6.69 -10.53
N THR A 144 8.55 6.58 -10.32
CA THR A 144 7.98 6.10 -9.05
C THR A 144 8.30 4.63 -8.76
N SER A 145 8.48 3.82 -9.80
CA SER A 145 8.82 2.39 -9.76
C SER A 145 9.34 1.95 -11.15
N PRO A 146 9.81 0.70 -11.34
CA PRO A 146 10.37 0.29 -12.63
C PRO A 146 9.40 0.39 -13.83
N SER A 147 8.11 0.11 -13.62
CA SER A 147 7.04 0.38 -14.59
C SER A 147 6.22 1.61 -14.19
N GLY A 148 6.84 2.52 -13.46
CA GLY A 148 6.22 3.64 -12.79
C GLY A 148 5.95 4.84 -13.67
N ILE A 149 5.28 5.83 -13.07
CA ILE A 149 5.11 7.16 -13.65
C ILE A 149 6.47 7.87 -13.69
N PRO A 150 6.83 8.54 -14.82
CA PRO A 150 8.03 9.37 -14.89
C PRO A 150 7.88 10.63 -14.01
N LEU A 151 8.93 10.96 -13.27
CA LEU A 151 9.01 12.10 -12.36
C LEU A 151 9.91 13.22 -12.91
N GLY A 152 10.94 12.86 -13.68
CA GLY A 152 11.93 13.79 -14.22
C GLY A 152 13.23 13.11 -14.60
N VAL A 153 14.32 13.87 -14.65
CA VAL A 153 15.69 13.39 -14.87
C VAL A 153 16.55 13.83 -13.69
N LEU A 154 17.47 12.97 -13.25
CA LEU A 154 18.23 13.14 -12.01
C LEU A 154 19.07 14.43 -11.97
N ASP A 155 19.53 14.90 -13.12
CA ASP A 155 20.39 16.09 -13.27
C ASP A 155 19.62 17.43 -13.22
N ASP A 156 18.28 17.40 -13.16
CA ASP A 156 17.47 18.61 -13.15
C ASP A 156 17.40 19.23 -11.73
N THR A 157 18.38 20.09 -11.47
CA THR A 157 18.56 20.83 -10.20
C THR A 157 17.41 21.76 -9.80
N HIS A 158 16.44 22.03 -10.69
CA HIS A 158 15.30 22.91 -10.40
C HIS A 158 14.00 22.14 -10.10
N LEU A 159 14.03 20.80 -10.09
CA LEU A 159 12.87 19.99 -9.76
C LEU A 159 12.60 19.96 -8.26
N SER A 160 11.32 20.12 -7.92
CA SER A 160 10.80 19.67 -6.65
C SER A 160 10.26 18.25 -6.82
N TRP A 161 11.03 17.25 -6.37
CA TRP A 161 10.64 15.85 -6.55
C TRP A 161 9.37 15.49 -5.79
N SER A 162 9.19 16.04 -4.58
CA SER A 162 7.94 15.89 -3.82
C SER A 162 6.73 16.40 -4.60
N ARG A 163 6.86 17.54 -5.32
CA ARG A 163 5.78 18.07 -6.16
C ARG A 163 5.52 17.18 -7.38
N ARG A 164 6.57 16.67 -8.02
CA ARG A 164 6.46 15.73 -9.15
C ARG A 164 5.81 14.42 -8.75
N TRP A 165 6.19 13.90 -7.59
CA TRP A 165 5.61 12.72 -6.98
C TRP A 165 4.10 12.88 -6.79
N VAL A 166 3.67 13.94 -6.10
CA VAL A 166 2.25 14.23 -5.90
C VAL A 166 1.52 14.41 -7.22
N SER A 167 2.06 15.19 -8.15
CA SER A 167 1.44 15.41 -9.47
C SER A 167 1.27 14.11 -10.25
N GLY A 168 2.28 13.23 -10.24
CA GLY A 168 2.20 11.93 -10.90
C GLY A 168 1.13 11.05 -10.29
N LEU A 169 1.04 11.02 -8.95
CA LEU A 169 -0.01 10.28 -8.25
C LEU A 169 -1.41 10.83 -8.54
N ASP A 170 -1.57 12.15 -8.59
CA ASP A 170 -2.82 12.81 -8.98
C ASP A 170 -3.24 12.39 -10.40
N GLU A 171 -2.30 12.37 -11.35
CA GLU A 171 -2.56 11.92 -12.72
C GLU A 171 -3.01 10.46 -12.78
N VAL A 172 -2.42 9.57 -11.95
CA VAL A 172 -2.91 8.18 -11.83
C VAL A 172 -4.32 8.15 -11.24
N GLY A 173 -4.59 8.94 -10.21
CA GLY A 173 -5.90 9.07 -9.59
C GLY A 173 -7.00 9.48 -10.57
N LEU A 174 -6.65 10.25 -11.61
CA LEU A 174 -7.57 10.70 -12.67
C LEU A 174 -7.79 9.67 -13.78
N ARG A 175 -7.02 8.58 -13.84
CA ARG A 175 -7.24 7.51 -14.84
C ARG A 175 -8.62 6.89 -14.63
N PRO A 176 -9.44 6.66 -15.67
CA PRO A 176 -10.79 6.13 -15.52
C PRO A 176 -10.86 4.83 -14.70
N GLU A 177 -9.85 3.97 -14.82
CA GLU A 177 -9.73 2.71 -14.09
C GLU A 177 -9.57 2.91 -12.58
N VAL A 178 -8.94 4.02 -12.17
CA VAL A 178 -8.67 4.37 -10.76
C VAL A 178 -9.75 5.30 -10.20
N ALA A 179 -10.16 6.33 -10.96
CA ALA A 179 -11.15 7.31 -10.54
C ALA A 179 -12.51 6.67 -10.21
N GLY A 180 -12.89 5.61 -10.93
CA GLY A 180 -14.09 4.82 -10.64
C GLY A 180 -13.96 3.87 -9.43
N ARG A 181 -12.78 3.79 -8.82
CA ARG A 181 -12.42 2.85 -7.74
C ARG A 181 -11.70 3.58 -6.60
N PRO A 182 -12.38 4.49 -5.87
CA PRO A 182 -11.76 5.21 -4.75
C PRO A 182 -11.25 4.28 -3.63
N TRP A 183 -11.70 3.03 -3.60
CA TRP A 183 -11.28 1.99 -2.68
C TRP A 183 -10.02 1.21 -3.13
N ILE A 184 -9.41 1.51 -4.28
CA ILE A 184 -8.28 0.71 -4.82
C ILE A 184 -7.03 0.77 -3.93
N SER A 185 -6.72 1.92 -3.33
CA SER A 185 -5.66 2.04 -2.33
C SER A 185 -5.96 1.17 -1.10
N HIS A 186 -7.24 1.12 -0.69
CA HIS A 186 -7.70 0.30 0.42
C HIS A 186 -7.65 -1.20 0.08
N TYR A 187 -7.87 -1.59 -1.19
CA TYR A 187 -7.72 -2.97 -1.65
C TYR A 187 -6.29 -3.47 -1.51
N MET A 188 -5.31 -2.67 -1.92
CA MET A 188 -3.89 -3.02 -1.77
C MET A 188 -3.50 -3.13 -0.28
N LEU A 189 -3.97 -2.20 0.55
CA LEU A 189 -3.77 -2.26 2.00
C LEU A 189 -4.45 -3.49 2.64
N ALA A 190 -5.65 -3.84 2.20
CA ALA A 190 -6.39 -5.00 2.68
C ALA A 190 -5.67 -6.32 2.33
N ALA A 191 -5.14 -6.43 1.11
CA ALA A 191 -4.35 -7.57 0.69
C ALA A 191 -3.07 -7.73 1.53
N ASP A 192 -2.34 -6.64 1.77
CA ASP A 192 -1.18 -6.64 2.65
C ASP A 192 -1.51 -7.08 4.08
N ALA A 193 -2.60 -6.54 4.63
CA ALA A 193 -3.06 -6.87 5.98
C ALA A 193 -3.47 -8.34 6.11
N LEU A 194 -4.14 -8.91 5.11
CA LEU A 194 -4.49 -10.34 5.06
C LEU A 194 -3.25 -11.22 5.00
N ARG A 195 -2.26 -10.86 4.17
CA ARG A 195 -0.97 -11.56 4.09
C ARG A 195 -0.24 -11.54 5.44
N HIS A 196 -0.18 -10.38 6.09
CA HIS A 196 0.39 -10.24 7.43
C HIS A 196 -0.37 -11.04 8.50
N ALA A 197 -1.70 -11.13 8.38
CA ALA A 197 -2.53 -11.96 9.25
C ALA A 197 -2.21 -13.44 9.08
N ALA A 198 -2.08 -13.91 7.84
CA ALA A 198 -1.73 -15.30 7.51
C ALA A 198 -0.37 -15.70 8.10
N VAL A 199 0.66 -14.86 7.98
CA VAL A 199 2.00 -15.08 8.58
C VAL A 199 1.92 -15.28 10.10
N ARG A 200 0.98 -14.60 10.76
CA ARG A 200 0.76 -14.71 12.21
C ARG A 200 -0.19 -15.85 12.60
N GLY A 201 -0.57 -16.70 11.64
CA GLY A 201 -1.49 -17.82 11.87
C GLY A 201 -2.95 -17.42 12.04
N LEU A 202 -3.33 -16.18 11.71
CA LEU A 202 -4.72 -15.74 11.72
C LEU A 202 -5.41 -16.24 10.43
N GLN A 203 -6.29 -17.22 10.58
CA GLN A 203 -6.98 -17.88 9.47
C GLN A 203 -8.41 -17.36 9.29
N GLY A 204 -8.91 -17.43 8.06
CA GLY A 204 -10.29 -17.07 7.73
C GLY A 204 -10.66 -15.62 8.03
N MET A 205 -9.68 -14.72 8.01
CA MET A 205 -9.91 -13.29 8.21
C MET A 205 -10.60 -12.70 6.98
N ARG A 206 -11.62 -11.88 7.23
CA ARG A 206 -12.29 -10.99 6.27
C ARG A 206 -11.82 -9.57 6.52
N VAL A 207 -12.01 -8.69 5.54
CA VAL A 207 -11.70 -7.25 5.67
C VAL A 207 -13.00 -6.46 5.58
N SER A 208 -13.21 -5.57 6.54
CA SER A 208 -14.41 -4.71 6.52
C SER A 208 -14.36 -3.78 5.31
N GLY A 209 -15.48 -3.67 4.58
CA GLY A 209 -15.55 -2.96 3.31
C GLY A 209 -15.20 -3.81 2.08
N PHE A 210 -14.89 -5.10 2.23
CA PHE A 210 -14.64 -6.03 1.12
C PHE A 210 -15.53 -7.27 1.25
N GLY A 211 -16.60 -7.32 0.45
CA GLY A 211 -17.64 -8.35 0.56
C GLY A 211 -18.52 -8.22 1.81
N GLY A 212 -18.56 -7.03 2.41
CA GLY A 212 -19.38 -6.68 3.58
C GLY A 212 -18.58 -6.14 4.75
N HIS A 213 -19.30 -5.67 5.77
CA HIS A 213 -18.73 -5.11 6.99
C HIS A 213 -18.84 -6.04 8.20
N LEU A 214 -18.10 -5.75 9.27
CA LEU A 214 -18.31 -6.39 10.57
C LEU A 214 -19.68 -5.97 11.14
N VAL A 215 -20.06 -4.71 10.95
CA VAL A 215 -21.38 -4.14 11.27
C VAL A 215 -22.23 -4.14 10.00
N PRO A 216 -23.21 -5.07 9.85
CA PRO A 216 -23.97 -5.21 8.61
C PRO A 216 -24.78 -3.97 8.22
N ALA A 217 -25.11 -3.11 9.20
CA ALA A 217 -25.80 -1.84 8.93
C ALA A 217 -24.95 -0.82 8.14
N LEU A 218 -23.65 -1.07 7.96
CA LEU A 218 -22.76 -0.31 7.09
C LEU A 218 -22.83 -0.77 5.64
N ASP A 219 -23.35 -1.97 5.35
CA ASP A 219 -23.40 -2.50 3.98
C ASP A 219 -24.26 -1.56 3.10
N GLY A 220 -23.64 -1.03 2.03
CA GLY A 220 -24.27 -0.08 1.11
C GLY A 220 -24.14 1.39 1.52
N ILE A 221 -23.49 1.71 2.64
CA ILE A 221 -23.08 3.08 2.98
C ILE A 221 -21.77 3.39 2.26
N GLU A 222 -21.71 4.54 1.58
CA GLU A 222 -20.46 5.01 0.97
C GLU A 222 -19.44 5.44 2.03
N ASP A 223 -18.17 5.10 1.81
CA ASP A 223 -17.06 5.46 2.69
C ASP A 223 -16.86 6.98 2.65
N ARG A 224 -17.20 7.66 3.76
CA ARG A 224 -17.02 9.11 3.95
C ARG A 224 -15.62 9.50 4.40
N VAL A 225 -14.79 8.51 4.72
CA VAL A 225 -13.38 8.67 5.08
C VAL A 225 -12.51 7.87 4.09
N PRO A 226 -12.52 8.25 2.79
CA PRO A 226 -11.66 7.59 1.81
C PRO A 226 -10.19 7.80 2.20
N GLY A 227 -9.37 6.77 2.01
CA GLY A 227 -7.92 6.86 2.23
C GLY A 227 -7.46 6.65 3.68
N SER A 228 -8.25 5.98 4.53
CA SER A 228 -7.73 5.45 5.80
C SER A 228 -6.49 4.58 5.55
N SER A 229 -5.40 4.85 6.28
CA SER A 229 -4.19 3.99 6.28
C SER A 229 -4.38 2.71 7.09
N SER A 230 -5.58 2.46 7.61
CA SER A 230 -5.90 1.32 8.45
C SER A 230 -7.10 0.53 7.93
N VAL A 231 -7.04 -0.80 8.08
CA VAL A 231 -8.12 -1.75 7.76
C VAL A 231 -8.57 -2.52 8.99
N LEU A 232 -9.86 -2.86 9.06
CA LEU A 232 -10.38 -3.78 10.08
C LEU A 232 -10.45 -5.20 9.52
N LEU A 233 -9.67 -6.10 10.10
CA LEU A 233 -9.73 -7.54 9.84
C LEU A 233 -10.64 -8.21 10.87
N PHE A 234 -11.53 -9.11 10.46
CA PHE A 234 -12.40 -9.83 11.38
C PHE A 234 -12.75 -11.24 10.92
N ASN A 235 -13.13 -12.09 11.88
CA ASN A 235 -13.84 -13.34 11.63
C ASN A 235 -14.93 -13.52 12.70
N SER A 236 -15.51 -14.71 12.83
CA SER A 236 -16.56 -14.97 13.83
C SER A 236 -16.11 -14.89 15.29
N SER A 237 -14.81 -14.81 15.56
CA SER A 237 -14.22 -14.93 16.91
C SER A 237 -13.38 -13.74 17.33
N VAL A 238 -12.68 -13.08 16.39
CA VAL A 238 -11.72 -12.02 16.68
C VAL A 238 -11.79 -10.90 15.65
N ALA A 239 -11.42 -9.70 16.09
CA ALA A 239 -11.25 -8.53 15.24
C ALA A 239 -9.90 -7.87 15.53
N HIS A 240 -9.27 -7.36 14.48
CA HIS A 240 -7.96 -6.74 14.50
C HIS A 240 -7.94 -5.48 13.64
N LEU A 241 -7.43 -4.38 14.17
CA LEU A 241 -7.08 -3.21 13.38
C LEU A 241 -5.66 -3.37 12.87
N HIS A 242 -5.47 -3.34 11.56
CA HIS A 242 -4.15 -3.30 10.93
C HIS A 242 -3.90 -1.88 10.41
N ASP A 243 -2.76 -1.29 10.78
CA ASP A 243 -2.31 0.00 10.29
C ASP A 243 -1.17 -0.20 9.28
N GLY A 244 -1.40 0.21 8.04
CA GLY A 244 -0.45 0.08 6.95
C GLY A 244 0.77 0.98 7.09
N ALA A 245 0.62 2.13 7.74
CA ALA A 245 1.73 3.07 7.92
C ALA A 245 2.83 2.48 8.81
N THR A 246 2.45 1.78 9.88
CA THR A 246 3.39 1.16 10.81
C THR A 246 3.52 -0.35 10.65
N SER A 247 2.72 -0.98 9.77
CA SER A 247 2.56 -2.44 9.64
C SER A 247 2.20 -3.15 10.95
N ARG A 248 1.62 -2.41 11.91
CA ARG A 248 1.24 -2.94 13.23
C ARG A 248 -0.19 -3.43 13.22
N THR A 249 -0.49 -4.37 14.11
CA THR A 249 -1.84 -4.93 14.23
C THR A 249 -2.24 -5.03 15.68
N TYR A 250 -3.48 -4.65 15.97
CA TYR A 250 -4.01 -4.54 17.32
C TYR A 250 -5.30 -5.34 17.43
N ARG A 251 -5.32 -6.29 18.37
CA ARG A 251 -6.55 -7.02 18.69
C ARG A 251 -7.55 -6.08 19.37
N LEU A 252 -8.80 -6.16 18.94
CA LEU A 252 -9.90 -5.38 19.47
C LEU A 252 -10.88 -6.28 20.26
N GLY A 253 -11.50 -5.69 21.29
CA GLY A 253 -12.72 -6.26 21.87
C GLY A 253 -13.90 -6.07 20.92
N SER A 254 -14.94 -6.90 21.06
CA SER A 254 -16.12 -6.90 20.18
C SER A 254 -16.71 -5.50 19.98
N ASP A 255 -16.98 -4.77 21.05
CA ASP A 255 -17.63 -3.46 20.95
C ASP A 255 -16.70 -2.40 20.34
N ALA A 256 -15.41 -2.41 20.73
CA ALA A 256 -14.41 -1.54 20.12
C ALA A 256 -14.25 -1.81 18.62
N ALA A 257 -14.34 -3.08 18.19
CA ALA A 257 -14.28 -3.43 16.78
C ALA A 257 -15.45 -2.88 15.98
N LYS A 258 -16.67 -2.92 16.54
CA LYS A 258 -17.86 -2.33 15.90
C LYS A 258 -17.74 -0.81 15.76
N PHE A 259 -17.27 -0.13 16.82
CA PHE A 259 -17.03 1.31 16.73
C PHE A 259 -15.93 1.65 15.73
N VAL A 260 -14.81 0.90 15.72
CA VAL A 260 -13.76 1.08 14.72
C VAL A 260 -14.28 0.87 13.30
N ASP A 261 -15.11 -0.15 13.08
CA ASP A 261 -15.73 -0.39 11.76
C ASP A 261 -16.53 0.83 11.28
N VAL A 262 -17.41 1.33 12.14
CA VAL A 262 -18.19 2.54 11.88
C VAL A 262 -17.29 3.75 11.64
N MET A 263 -16.24 3.92 12.46
CA MET A 263 -15.31 5.04 12.33
C MET A 263 -14.52 5.03 11.02
N LEU A 264 -14.22 3.85 10.46
CA LEU A 264 -13.56 3.72 9.17
C LEU A 264 -14.47 4.10 8.00
N VAL A 265 -15.79 4.03 8.16
CA VAL A 265 -16.78 4.37 7.11
C VAL A 265 -17.28 5.80 7.25
N VAL A 266 -17.78 6.19 8.43
CA VAL A 266 -18.45 7.49 8.65
C VAL A 266 -17.65 8.46 9.51
N GLY A 267 -16.41 8.12 9.88
CA GLY A 267 -15.56 8.96 10.71
C GLY A 267 -16.00 9.02 12.17
N SER A 268 -15.66 10.10 12.85
CA SER A 268 -15.88 10.25 14.30
C SER A 268 -17.24 10.88 14.66
N ASP A 269 -18.25 10.71 13.79
CA ASP A 269 -19.61 11.23 13.96
C ASP A 269 -20.38 10.37 14.99
N ALA A 270 -20.47 10.87 16.23
CA ALA A 270 -21.11 10.15 17.33
C ALA A 270 -22.63 9.94 17.13
N PRO A 271 -23.42 10.96 16.71
CA PRO A 271 -24.82 10.74 16.34
C PRO A 271 -25.02 9.62 15.31
N GLU A 272 -24.24 9.63 14.23
CA GLU A 272 -24.36 8.62 13.17
C GLU A 272 -23.94 7.23 13.66
N ALA A 273 -22.84 7.16 14.43
CA ALA A 273 -22.41 5.90 15.03
C ALA A 273 -23.44 5.32 16.01
N ALA A 274 -24.07 6.16 16.82
CA ALA A 274 -25.14 5.78 17.73
C ALA A 274 -26.35 5.21 16.97
N ARG A 275 -26.73 5.86 15.86
CA ARG A 275 -27.81 5.39 14.97
C ARG A 275 -27.48 4.02 14.36
N ILE A 276 -26.27 3.85 13.83
CA ILE A 276 -25.84 2.60 13.17
C ILE A 276 -25.74 1.45 14.16
N LEU A 277 -25.20 1.70 15.36
CA LEU A 277 -24.98 0.68 16.39
C LEU A 277 -26.19 0.46 17.31
N GLY A 278 -27.24 1.30 17.19
CA GLY A 278 -28.43 1.21 18.03
C GLY A 278 -28.15 1.48 19.51
N CYS A 279 -27.28 2.44 19.81
CA CYS A 279 -26.87 2.77 21.18
C CYS A 279 -27.09 4.26 21.51
N PRO A 280 -27.05 4.68 22.79
CA PRO A 280 -27.15 6.09 23.14
C PRO A 280 -25.99 6.93 22.59
N GLU A 281 -26.27 8.15 22.13
CA GLU A 281 -25.26 9.07 21.59
C GLU A 281 -24.11 9.35 22.59
N THR A 282 -24.43 9.48 23.87
CA THR A 282 -23.43 9.67 24.93
C THR A 282 -22.47 8.49 25.06
N LEU A 283 -22.94 7.26 24.82
CA LEU A 283 -22.09 6.07 24.80
C LEU A 283 -21.22 6.05 23.54
N ALA A 284 -21.78 6.41 22.39
CA ALA A 284 -21.02 6.49 21.14
C ALA A 284 -19.90 7.53 21.24
N GLU A 285 -20.21 8.73 21.75
CA GLU A 285 -19.24 9.80 21.93
C GLU A 285 -18.10 9.39 22.87
N ALA A 286 -18.43 8.80 24.04
CA ALA A 286 -17.44 8.32 24.99
C ALA A 286 -16.54 7.22 24.40
N SER A 287 -17.14 6.28 23.64
CA SER A 287 -16.43 5.15 23.03
C SER A 287 -15.50 5.61 21.91
N ILE A 288 -15.97 6.47 21.00
CA ILE A 288 -15.16 7.06 19.92
C ILE A 288 -13.96 7.79 20.51
N ARG A 289 -14.19 8.65 21.52
CA ARG A 289 -13.13 9.39 22.20
C ARG A 289 -12.10 8.48 22.85
N GLN A 290 -12.54 7.42 23.53
CA GLN A 290 -11.65 6.44 24.15
C GLN A 290 -10.79 5.71 23.11
N ILE A 291 -11.39 5.30 21.99
CA ILE A 291 -10.70 4.63 20.88
C ILE A 291 -9.65 5.57 20.26
N GLN A 292 -10.05 6.80 19.91
CA GLN A 292 -9.15 7.81 19.35
C GLN A 292 -7.96 8.08 20.27
N ASN A 293 -8.19 8.25 21.58
CA ASN A 293 -7.12 8.48 22.55
C ASN A 293 -6.15 7.29 22.63
N SER A 294 -6.69 6.06 22.61
CA SER A 294 -5.90 4.83 22.70
C SER A 294 -5.00 4.61 21.48
N PHE A 295 -5.46 5.03 20.30
CA PHE A 295 -4.74 4.84 19.04
C PHE A 295 -3.85 6.03 18.66
N SER A 296 -4.23 7.26 19.03
CA SER A 296 -3.38 8.45 18.81
C SER A 296 -2.04 8.32 19.54
N ALA A 297 -2.04 7.75 20.76
CA ALA A 297 -0.82 7.44 21.50
C ALA A 297 0.11 6.43 20.78
N LYS A 298 -0.42 5.72 19.77
CA LYS A 298 0.30 4.72 18.96
C LYS A 298 0.61 5.22 17.55
N GLY A 299 0.30 6.49 17.25
CA GLY A 299 0.48 7.10 15.93
C GLY A 299 -0.65 6.83 14.93
N ILE A 300 -1.72 6.12 15.34
CA ILE A 300 -2.86 5.81 14.47
C ILE A 300 -3.91 6.90 14.62
N ARG A 301 -4.33 7.48 13.50
CA ARG A 301 -5.38 8.50 13.45
C ARG A 301 -6.54 7.98 12.60
N PHE A 302 -7.75 8.05 13.16
CA PHE A 302 -8.96 7.87 12.38
C PHE A 302 -9.31 9.20 11.73
N GLY A 303 -9.69 9.17 10.45
CA GLY A 303 -10.01 10.40 9.73
C GLY A 303 -11.19 11.15 10.35
N SER A 304 -11.15 12.47 10.24
CA SER A 304 -12.34 13.32 10.35
C SER A 304 -13.06 13.29 9.00
N VAL A 305 -14.40 13.24 9.02
CA VAL A 305 -15.21 13.43 7.81
C VAL A 305 -14.75 14.73 7.14
N GLN A 306 -14.33 14.68 5.87
CA GLN A 306 -14.17 15.91 5.11
C GLN A 306 -15.55 16.56 5.04
N GLY A 307 -15.70 17.71 5.70
CA GLY A 307 -16.95 18.44 5.69
C GLY A 307 -17.40 18.65 4.25
N ALA A 308 -18.67 18.34 3.97
CA ALA A 308 -19.31 18.74 2.73
C ALA A 308 -19.10 20.25 2.57
N ALA A 309 -18.22 20.64 1.66
CA ALA A 309 -18.16 22.01 1.19
C ALA A 309 -19.48 22.23 0.44
N HIS A 310 -20.40 22.93 1.11
CA HIS A 310 -21.56 23.57 0.47
C HIS A 310 -21.11 24.69 -0.45
#